data_AF-M7B5Y5-F1
#
_entry.id   AF-M7B5Y5-F1
#
_cell.length_a   1.000
_cell.length_b   1.000
_cell.length_c   1.000
_cell.angle_alpha   90.00
_cell.angle_beta   90.00
_cell.angle_gamma   90.00
#
_symmetry.space_group_name_H-M   'P 1'
#
loop_
_entity.id
_entity.type
_entity.pdbx_description
1 polymer ?
#
loop_
_entity_poly.entity_id
_entity_poly.type
_entity_poly.pdbx_seq_one_letter_code
_entity_poly.pdbx_strand_id
1 'polypeptide(L)'
;MFNTSSENEISDLQEENPAKDEEPKSPEKIASSQKMELKELVTPEDSAITETQPQEEENPVRTCPSPTEVADAVKTVQHFMEEFSMDLSTVIQAFLKNSGEVEATSYFLHNSQRLDGYPIWSRQDDLDLQKADENVRSKLIAKFGAQNVVKRVVFRKR
;
A
#
# COMPACT_ATOMS: atom_id res chain seq x y z
N MET A 1 -14.27 -50.48 -29.59
CA MET A 1 -14.40 -50.15 -31.03
C MET A 1 -14.75 -48.69 -31.15
N PHE A 2 -14.03 -48.01 -32.03
CA PHE A 2 -13.94 -46.56 -32.22
C PHE A 2 -15.28 -45.90 -32.63
N ASN A 3 -15.55 -44.67 -32.19
CA ASN A 3 -15.24 -43.48 -33.01
C ASN A 3 -15.40 -42.18 -32.22
N THR A 4 -14.35 -41.37 -32.25
CA THR A 4 -14.26 -39.98 -31.81
C THR A 4 -14.61 -39.05 -32.97
N SER A 5 -15.50 -38.09 -32.76
CA SER A 5 -15.63 -36.93 -33.65
C SER A 5 -16.22 -35.77 -32.87
N SER A 6 -15.45 -34.70 -32.66
CA SER A 6 -15.87 -33.36 -33.05
C SER A 6 -14.66 -32.46 -33.01
N GLU A 7 -14.41 -31.87 -34.17
CA GLU A 7 -13.23 -31.11 -34.56
C GLU A 7 -13.25 -29.70 -33.96
N ASN A 8 -12.05 -29.28 -33.58
CA ASN A 8 -11.43 -27.97 -33.74
C ASN A 8 -12.32 -26.81 -34.23
N GLU A 9 -12.43 -25.76 -33.42
CA GLU A 9 -12.43 -24.38 -33.94
C GLU A 9 -11.28 -23.59 -33.31
N ILE A 10 -10.35 -23.21 -34.18
CA ILE A 10 -9.30 -22.23 -33.99
C ILE A 10 -9.92 -20.90 -34.41
N SER A 11 -9.98 -19.94 -33.50
CA SER A 11 -10.29 -18.55 -33.85
C SER A 11 -9.07 -17.68 -33.55
N ASP A 12 -8.38 -17.43 -34.66
CA ASP A 12 -7.52 -16.30 -35.04
C ASP A 12 -7.07 -15.32 -33.96
N LEU A 13 -5.75 -15.30 -33.78
CA LEU A 13 -4.99 -14.10 -33.47
C LEU A 13 -5.01 -13.19 -34.69
N GLN A 14 -5.58 -12.00 -34.57
CA GLN A 14 -5.23 -10.89 -35.45
C GLN A 14 -4.61 -9.75 -34.63
N GLU A 15 -3.28 -9.77 -34.69
CA GLU A 15 -2.37 -8.67 -34.42
C GLU A 15 -2.52 -7.63 -35.55
N GLU A 16 -2.93 -6.40 -35.22
CA GLU A 16 -2.73 -5.25 -36.10
C GLU A 16 -2.25 -4.05 -35.28
N ASN A 17 -0.92 -3.87 -35.29
CA ASN A 17 -0.30 -2.56 -35.13
C ASN A 17 -0.36 -1.83 -36.47
N PRO A 18 -0.52 -0.50 -36.44
CA PRO A 18 0.33 0.33 -37.27
C PRO A 18 1.11 1.34 -36.43
N ALA A 19 2.43 1.20 -36.51
CA ALA A 19 3.38 2.24 -36.14
C ALA A 19 3.30 3.42 -37.13
N LYS A 20 3.39 4.66 -36.62
CA LYS A 20 4.51 5.59 -36.84
C LYS A 20 4.10 7.07 -36.78
N ASP A 21 5.03 7.82 -36.19
CA ASP A 21 5.43 9.20 -36.49
C ASP A 21 4.36 10.30 -36.45
N GLU A 22 4.49 11.22 -35.49
CA GLU A 22 5.10 12.53 -35.75
C GLU A 22 5.23 13.34 -34.44
N GLU A 23 6.45 13.43 -33.91
CA GLU A 23 6.95 14.69 -33.34
C GLU A 23 7.73 15.35 -34.48
N PRO A 24 7.60 16.66 -34.71
CA PRO A 24 8.64 17.50 -34.14
C PRO A 24 8.20 18.93 -33.77
N LYS A 25 9.05 19.56 -32.96
CA LYS A 25 9.62 20.90 -33.20
C LYS A 25 9.25 21.98 -32.19
N SER A 26 10.09 22.05 -31.16
CA SER A 26 10.51 23.31 -30.53
C SER A 26 11.13 24.27 -31.57
N PRO A 27 10.97 25.59 -31.35
CA PRO A 27 12.10 26.49 -31.55
C PRO A 27 12.30 27.44 -30.36
N GLU A 28 13.45 27.27 -29.72
CA GLU A 28 14.52 28.28 -29.59
C GLU A 28 14.13 29.76 -29.36
N LYS A 29 14.32 30.19 -28.09
CA LYS A 29 15.15 31.32 -27.64
C LYS A 29 15.26 32.54 -28.57
N ILE A 30 14.60 33.64 -28.16
CA ILE A 30 15.09 34.99 -28.45
C ILE A 30 15.27 35.72 -27.12
N ALA A 31 16.53 36.04 -26.83
CA ALA A 31 16.95 36.92 -25.77
C ALA A 31 16.50 38.35 -26.08
N SER A 32 15.95 39.06 -25.10
CA SER A 32 15.92 40.52 -25.14
C SER A 32 16.25 41.07 -23.77
N SER A 33 17.52 41.48 -23.66
CA SER A 33 18.10 42.22 -22.56
C SER A 33 17.38 43.54 -22.34
N GLN A 34 16.92 43.81 -21.12
CA GLN A 34 16.73 45.17 -20.63
C GLN A 34 17.30 45.29 -19.22
N LYS A 35 18.42 46.03 -19.15
CA LYS A 35 19.21 46.40 -17.98
C LYS A 35 18.90 47.87 -17.70
N MET A 36 18.25 48.19 -16.58
CA MET A 36 18.22 49.48 -15.84
C MET A 36 17.51 49.14 -14.50
N GLU A 37 17.85 49.53 -13.28
CA GLU A 37 18.81 50.46 -12.70
C GLU A 37 18.70 50.24 -11.17
N LEU A 38 19.83 50.10 -10.49
CA LEU A 38 19.88 49.92 -9.03
C LEU A 38 19.63 51.28 -8.36
N LYS A 39 18.62 51.36 -7.48
CA LYS A 39 18.53 52.42 -6.48
C LYS A 39 18.23 51.82 -5.11
N GLU A 40 19.33 51.68 -4.37
CA GLU A 40 19.43 51.52 -2.94
C GLU A 40 18.80 52.73 -2.24
N LEU A 41 17.83 52.49 -1.37
CA LEU A 41 17.45 53.39 -0.30
C LEU A 41 17.18 52.54 0.94
N VAL A 42 18.20 52.47 1.78
CA VAL A 42 18.14 51.97 3.16
C VAL A 42 17.27 52.94 3.98
N THR A 43 16.35 52.42 4.78
CA THR A 43 16.21 52.71 6.23
C THR A 43 15.06 51.86 6.83
N PRO A 44 15.06 51.63 8.16
CA PRO A 44 14.68 50.36 8.73
C PRO A 44 13.39 50.41 9.56
N GLU A 45 13.03 49.23 10.05
CA GLU A 45 12.28 48.94 11.28
C GLU A 45 10.83 48.42 11.15
N ASP A 46 10.73 47.23 11.74
CA ASP A 46 9.59 46.68 12.47
C ASP A 46 8.36 46.22 11.69
N SER A 47 8.44 44.97 11.22
CA SER A 47 7.28 44.09 11.22
C SER A 47 7.74 42.66 11.44
N ALA A 48 7.40 42.18 12.63
CA ALA A 48 7.59 40.84 13.15
C ALA A 48 7.43 39.76 12.07
N ILE A 49 8.58 39.18 11.68
CA ILE A 49 8.63 37.87 11.04
C ILE A 49 8.36 36.88 12.17
N THR A 50 7.10 36.55 12.42
CA THR A 50 6.78 35.34 13.18
C THR A 50 7.22 34.16 12.33
N GLU A 51 8.41 33.66 12.66
CA GLU A 51 8.92 32.33 12.37
C GLU A 51 7.76 31.34 12.24
N THR A 52 7.48 30.95 11.01
CA THR A 52 6.67 29.76 10.76
C THR A 52 7.51 28.60 11.27
N GLN A 53 7.14 28.07 12.43
CA GLN A 53 7.74 26.85 12.95
C GLN A 53 7.76 25.79 11.83
N PRO A 54 8.87 25.06 11.64
CA PRO A 54 8.82 23.86 10.84
C PRO A 54 7.79 22.94 11.48
N GLN A 55 6.73 22.65 10.72
CA GLN A 55 5.81 21.56 10.99
C GLN A 55 6.65 20.36 11.42
N GLU A 56 6.56 19.98 12.70
CA GLU A 56 7.16 18.76 13.22
C GLU A 56 6.56 17.62 12.39
N GLU A 57 7.26 17.19 11.34
CA GLU A 57 7.12 15.84 10.85
C GLU A 57 7.46 14.96 12.05
N GLU A 58 6.42 14.49 12.74
CA GLU A 58 6.49 13.39 13.68
C GLU A 58 7.10 12.23 12.90
N ASN A 59 8.43 12.15 12.90
CA ASN A 59 9.15 10.98 12.44
C ASN A 59 8.59 9.84 13.29
N PRO A 60 7.88 8.86 12.71
CA PRO A 60 7.34 7.78 13.50
C PRO A 60 8.53 7.06 14.11
N VAL A 61 8.67 7.19 15.43
CA VAL A 61 9.69 6.47 16.19
C VAL A 61 9.43 5.00 15.92
N ARG A 62 10.30 4.38 15.11
CA ARG A 62 10.26 2.95 14.87
C ARG A 62 10.65 2.26 16.17
N THR A 63 9.63 1.91 16.96
CA THR A 63 9.83 1.11 18.16
C THR A 63 10.24 -0.29 17.73
N CYS A 64 11.52 -0.62 17.87
CA CYS A 64 11.99 -1.98 17.69
C CYS A 64 11.34 -2.88 18.75
N PRO A 65 10.86 -4.08 18.39
CA PRO A 65 10.34 -5.03 19.36
C PRO A 65 11.44 -5.47 20.32
N SER A 66 11.07 -5.69 21.58
CA SER A 66 11.96 -6.25 22.58
C SER A 66 12.31 -7.71 22.26
N PRO A 67 13.46 -8.22 22.75
CA PRO A 67 13.84 -9.63 22.55
C PRO A 67 12.77 -10.63 23.03
N THR A 68 12.06 -10.30 24.11
CA THR A 68 10.97 -11.12 24.65
C THR A 68 9.79 -11.21 23.68
N GLU A 69 9.36 -10.08 23.10
CA GLU A 69 8.27 -10.06 22.11
C GLU A 69 8.63 -10.89 20.86
N VAL A 70 9.89 -10.82 20.40
CA VAL A 70 10.37 -11.64 19.29
C VAL A 70 10.35 -13.13 19.67
N ALA A 71 10.84 -13.49 20.86
CA ALA A 71 10.86 -14.88 21.31
C ALA A 71 9.44 -15.47 21.45
N ASP A 72 8.48 -14.68 21.93
CA ASP A 72 7.09 -15.12 22.05
C ASP A 72 6.42 -15.24 20.68
N ALA A 73 6.68 -14.31 19.76
CA ALA A 73 6.22 -14.43 18.37
C ALA A 73 6.77 -15.70 17.68
N VAL A 74 8.05 -16.04 17.90
CA VAL A 74 8.65 -17.28 17.37
C VAL A 74 7.93 -18.52 17.90
N LYS A 75 7.64 -18.57 19.21
CA LYS A 75 6.88 -19.69 19.80
C LYS A 75 5.48 -19.79 19.21
N THR A 76 4.78 -18.66 19.05
CA THR A 76 3.44 -18.65 18.45
C THR A 76 3.47 -19.17 17.02
N VAL A 77 4.44 -18.76 16.21
CA VAL A 77 4.57 -19.24 14.83
C VAL A 77 4.89 -20.73 14.78
N GLN A 78 5.81 -21.21 15.62
CA GLN A 78 6.12 -22.64 15.72
C GLN A 78 4.90 -23.46 16.10
N HIS A 79 4.13 -23.01 17.10
CA HIS A 79 2.89 -23.67 17.50
C HIS A 79 1.89 -23.77 16.34
N PHE A 80 1.71 -22.71 15.56
CA PHE A 80 0.80 -22.72 14.41
C PHE A 80 1.30 -23.64 13.28
N MET A 81 2.61 -23.69 13.04
CA MET A 81 3.18 -24.62 12.07
C MET A 81 2.88 -26.07 12.43
N GLU A 82 3.01 -26.42 13.71
CA GLU A 82 2.74 -27.76 14.23
C GLU A 82 1.24 -28.09 14.22
N GLU A 83 0.41 -27.20 14.79
CA GLU A 83 -1.04 -27.40 14.92
C GLU A 83 -1.73 -27.56 13.56
N PHE A 84 -1.41 -26.68 12.61
CA PHE A 84 -2.05 -26.68 11.29
C PHE A 84 -1.27 -27.49 10.25
N SER A 85 -0.12 -28.07 10.61
CA SER A 85 0.77 -28.80 9.69
C SER A 85 1.14 -27.98 8.46
N MET A 86 1.46 -26.70 8.66
CA MET A 86 1.79 -25.75 7.60
C MET A 86 3.24 -25.28 7.68
N ASP A 87 3.78 -24.87 6.55
CA ASP A 87 5.12 -24.30 6.49
C ASP A 87 5.16 -22.86 7.06
N LEU A 88 6.37 -22.41 7.39
CA LEU A 88 6.63 -21.08 7.95
C LEU A 88 6.07 -19.96 7.07
N SER A 89 6.25 -20.04 5.75
CA SER A 89 5.81 -18.98 4.83
C SER A 89 4.29 -18.87 4.83
N THR A 90 3.59 -19.99 4.80
CA THR A 90 2.12 -20.01 4.85
C THR A 90 1.59 -19.42 6.16
N VAL A 91 2.15 -19.81 7.31
CA VAL A 91 1.74 -19.29 8.62
C VAL A 91 2.01 -17.79 8.73
N ILE A 92 3.22 -17.35 8.40
CA ILE A 92 3.58 -15.93 8.43
C ILE A 92 2.69 -15.12 7.47
N GLN A 93 2.41 -15.64 6.27
CA GLN A 93 1.52 -14.97 5.34
C GLN A 93 0.09 -14.85 5.90
N ALA A 94 -0.42 -15.88 6.60
CA ALA A 94 -1.73 -15.81 7.24
C ALA A 94 -1.77 -14.72 8.31
N PHE A 95 -0.75 -14.61 9.16
CA PHE A 95 -0.61 -13.51 10.13
C PHE A 95 -0.57 -12.14 9.45
N LEU A 96 0.24 -12.00 8.39
CA LEU A 96 0.36 -10.75 7.64
C LEU A 96 -0.97 -10.31 7.01
N LYS A 97 -1.81 -11.26 6.57
CA LYS A 97 -3.14 -10.98 5.98
C LYS A 97 -4.23 -10.75 7.02
N ASN A 98 -4.00 -11.13 8.27
CA ASN A 98 -4.89 -10.93 9.42
C ASN A 98 -4.36 -9.88 10.41
N SER A 99 -3.50 -8.96 9.95
CA SER A 99 -2.96 -7.85 10.77
C SER A 99 -2.26 -8.30 12.07
N GLY A 100 -1.65 -9.49 12.06
CA GLY A 100 -0.97 -10.06 13.23
C GLY A 100 -1.89 -10.56 14.34
N GLU A 101 -3.21 -10.60 14.12
CA GLU A 101 -4.18 -11.06 15.13
C GLU A 101 -4.15 -12.59 15.26
N VAL A 102 -3.76 -13.10 16.43
CA VAL A 102 -3.60 -14.54 16.71
C VAL A 102 -4.91 -15.30 16.54
N GLU A 103 -5.98 -14.81 17.15
CA GLU A 103 -7.30 -15.47 17.10
C GLU A 103 -7.89 -15.48 15.69
N ALA A 104 -7.82 -14.35 14.97
CA ALA A 104 -8.29 -14.26 13.59
C ALA A 104 -7.49 -15.18 12.66
N THR A 105 -6.18 -15.28 12.86
CA THR A 105 -5.30 -16.17 12.08
C THR A 105 -5.62 -17.63 12.37
N SER A 106 -5.74 -18.02 13.65
CA SER A 106 -6.06 -19.41 14.04
C SER A 106 -7.39 -19.85 13.43
N TYR A 107 -8.44 -19.04 13.58
CA TYR A 107 -9.76 -19.36 13.03
C TYR A 107 -9.74 -19.41 11.50
N PHE A 108 -8.99 -18.51 10.84
CA PHE A 108 -8.82 -18.52 9.40
C PHE A 108 -8.09 -19.77 8.89
N LEU A 109 -7.05 -20.24 9.57
CA LEU A 109 -6.35 -21.45 9.17
C LEU A 109 -7.21 -22.71 9.34
N HIS A 110 -8.07 -22.74 10.36
CA HIS A 110 -8.97 -23.86 10.59
C HIS A 110 -10.17 -23.88 9.62
N ASN A 111 -10.78 -22.72 9.36
CA ASN A 111 -12.08 -22.62 8.68
C ASN A 111 -12.03 -21.93 7.31
N SER A 112 -10.84 -21.49 6.86
CA SER A 112 -10.66 -20.67 5.64
C SER A 112 -11.47 -19.37 5.61
N GLN A 113 -11.98 -18.93 6.76
CA GLN A 113 -12.78 -17.72 6.96
C GLN A 113 -12.42 -17.11 8.31
N ARG A 114 -12.60 -15.80 8.49
CA ARG A 114 -12.37 -15.15 9.79
C ARG A 114 -13.62 -15.27 10.67
N LEU A 115 -13.40 -15.26 11.99
CA LEU A 115 -14.46 -15.34 12.99
C LEU A 115 -15.47 -14.18 12.91
N ASP A 116 -15.00 -13.00 12.51
CA ASP A 116 -15.80 -11.78 12.40
C ASP A 116 -16.54 -11.66 11.05
N GLY A 117 -16.45 -12.67 10.19
CA GLY A 117 -17.15 -12.73 8.90
C GLY A 117 -16.58 -11.81 7.81
N TYR A 118 -15.52 -11.07 8.10
CA TYR A 118 -14.85 -10.20 7.13
C TYR A 118 -13.76 -10.95 6.35
N PRO A 119 -13.40 -10.47 5.15
CA PRO A 119 -12.30 -11.06 4.40
C PRO A 119 -10.93 -10.74 5.01
N ILE A 120 -9.90 -11.46 4.55
CA ILE A 120 -8.49 -11.14 4.84
C ILE A 120 -7.99 -10.03 3.91
N TRP A 121 -6.90 -9.37 4.30
CA TRP A 121 -6.32 -8.27 3.52
C TRP A 121 -5.56 -8.76 2.30
N SER A 122 -5.80 -8.12 1.15
CA SER A 122 -4.99 -8.30 -0.06
C SER A 122 -3.99 -7.17 -0.24
N ARG A 123 -3.07 -7.33 -1.21
CA ARG A 123 -2.14 -6.26 -1.59
C ARG A 123 -2.87 -5.02 -2.11
N GLN A 124 -3.95 -5.20 -2.88
CA GLN A 124 -4.72 -4.07 -3.42
C GLN A 124 -5.42 -3.30 -2.30
N ASP A 125 -5.97 -4.00 -1.30
CA ASP A 125 -6.59 -3.36 -0.15
C ASP A 125 -5.57 -2.51 0.64
N ASP A 126 -4.34 -3.01 0.80
CA ASP A 126 -3.26 -2.25 1.44
C ASP A 126 -2.83 -1.01 0.63
N LEU A 127 -2.89 -1.07 -0.71
CA LEU A 127 -2.61 0.10 -1.57
C LEU A 127 -3.74 1.13 -1.48
N ASP A 128 -4.99 0.65 -1.46
CA ASP A 128 -6.17 1.49 -1.30
C ASP A 128 -6.20 2.18 0.07
N LEU A 129 -5.73 1.49 1.12
CA LEU A 129 -5.63 2.03 2.48
C LEU A 129 -4.69 3.24 2.59
N GLN A 130 -3.71 3.36 1.70
CA GLN A 130 -2.75 4.46 1.68
C GLN A 130 -3.28 5.70 0.94
N LYS A 131 -4.40 5.58 0.21
CA LYS A 131 -4.97 6.71 -0.52
C LYS A 131 -5.67 7.66 0.45
N ALA A 132 -5.39 8.95 0.33
CA ALA A 132 -6.13 10.01 1.03
C ALA A 132 -7.48 10.30 0.34
N ASP A 133 -8.24 9.25 0.02
CA ASP A 133 -9.54 9.33 -0.67
C ASP A 133 -10.65 8.76 0.23
N GLU A 134 -11.65 9.60 0.54
CA GLU A 134 -12.73 9.25 1.46
C GLU A 134 -13.70 8.21 0.87
N ASN A 135 -13.88 8.16 -0.45
CA ASN A 135 -14.71 7.16 -1.11
C ASN A 135 -14.02 5.78 -1.04
N VAL A 136 -12.70 5.75 -1.25
CA VAL A 136 -11.89 4.54 -1.07
C VAL A 136 -11.94 4.07 0.38
N ARG A 137 -11.77 4.98 1.35
CA ARG A 137 -11.88 4.67 2.78
C ARG A 137 -13.25 4.10 3.14
N SER A 138 -14.33 4.69 2.63
CA SER A 138 -15.70 4.20 2.83
C SER A 138 -15.90 2.79 2.28
N LYS A 139 -15.34 2.49 1.09
CA LYS A 139 -15.38 1.13 0.51
C LYS A 139 -14.63 0.12 1.37
N LEU A 140 -13.47 0.49 1.91
CA LEU A 140 -12.71 -0.38 2.83
C LEU A 140 -13.46 -0.63 4.13
N ILE A 141 -14.10 0.41 4.70
CA ILE A 141 -14.94 0.25 5.90
C ILE A 141 -16.14 -0.65 5.61
N ALA A 142 -16.78 -0.53 4.45
CA ALA A 142 -17.87 -1.43 4.07
C ALA A 142 -17.39 -2.87 3.90
N LYS A 143 -16.19 -3.08 3.35
CA LYS A 143 -15.63 -4.42 3.09
C LYS A 143 -15.09 -5.12 4.33
N PHE A 144 -14.46 -4.39 5.24
CA PHE A 144 -13.73 -4.97 6.38
C PHE A 144 -14.32 -4.57 7.75
N GLY A 145 -15.20 -3.58 7.81
CA GLY A 145 -15.65 -2.96 9.05
C GLY A 145 -14.64 -1.93 9.57
N ALA A 146 -15.16 -0.90 10.23
CA ALA A 146 -14.36 0.24 10.71
C ALA A 146 -13.23 -0.18 11.67
N GLN A 147 -13.49 -1.13 12.58
CA GLN A 147 -12.49 -1.60 13.52
C GLN A 147 -11.30 -2.30 12.83
N ASN A 148 -11.56 -3.17 11.85
CA ASN A 148 -10.48 -3.85 11.13
C ASN A 148 -9.64 -2.89 10.29
N VAL A 149 -10.26 -1.85 9.72
CA VAL A 149 -9.53 -0.77 9.02
C VAL A 149 -8.58 -0.07 9.98
N VAL A 150 -9.04 0.32 11.18
CA VAL A 150 -8.20 0.96 12.20
C VAL A 150 -7.04 0.05 12.60
N LYS A 151 -7.31 -1.22 12.91
CA LYS A 151 -6.27 -2.20 13.25
C LYS A 151 -5.24 -2.34 12.13
N ARG A 152 -5.67 -2.39 10.87
CA ARG A 152 -4.77 -2.50 9.72
C ARG A 152 -3.89 -1.27 9.54
N VAL A 153 -4.44 -0.07 9.70
CA VAL A 153 -3.65 1.17 9.64
C VAL A 153 -2.54 1.15 10.67
N VAL A 154 -2.83 0.73 11.92
CA VAL A 154 -1.81 0.61 12.97
C VAL A 154 -0.78 -0.45 12.61
N PHE A 155 -1.21 -1.62 12.13
CA PHE A 155 -0.33 -2.71 11.73
C PHE A 155 0.67 -2.31 10.62
N ARG A 156 0.22 -1.47 9.66
CA ARG A 156 1.02 -1.04 8.50
C ARG A 156 1.97 0.13 8.77
N LYS A 157 1.89 0.76 9.95
CA LYS A 157 2.78 1.86 10.35
C LYS A 157 4.13 1.39 10.90
N ARG A 158 4.28 0.09 11.20
CA ARG A 158 5.47 -0.51 11.80
C ARG A 158 6.41 -1.10 10.75
#